data_AF-A0A7S0UCM5-F1
#
_entry.id   AF-A0A7S0UCM5-F1
#
_cell.length_a   1.000
_cell.length_b   1.000
_cell.length_c   1.000
_cell.angle_alpha   90.00
_cell.angle_beta   90.00
_cell.angle_gamma   90.00
#
_symmetry.space_group_name_H-M   'P 1'
#
loop_
_entity.id
_entity.type
_entity.pdbx_description
1 polymer ?
#
loop_
_entity_poly.entity_id
_entity_poly.type
_entity_poly.pdbx_seq_one_letter_code
_entity_poly.pdbx_strand_id
1 'polypeptide(L)'
;EAGGGLPGVHKLDRTDSKQVKLSEKVSIAKAVPIPPGVSLSGIHSQHRFVPVPTIRVGVVKKHWAGISKPLAQHLKLQVRMNLQASQVELRTCGLTRDASAVDRGADFVKAVVIGFTIQDALSLLRLD
;
A
#
# COMPACT_ATOMS: atom_id res chain seq x y z
N GLU A 1 45.56 -36.55 16.34
CA GLU A 1 45.42 -36.15 14.93
C GLU A 1 44.00 -35.62 14.73
N ALA A 2 43.83 -34.62 13.86
CA ALA A 2 42.62 -33.84 13.54
C ALA A 2 41.27 -34.57 13.76
N GLY A 3 40.17 -33.95 14.20
CA GLY A 3 39.70 -32.57 14.02
C GLY A 3 38.19 -32.63 13.70
N GLY A 4 37.43 -31.64 14.19
CA GLY A 4 35.99 -31.43 13.89
C GLY A 4 35.05 -32.11 14.90
N GLY A 5 34.18 -31.44 15.67
CA GLY A 5 33.30 -30.31 15.31
C GLY A 5 32.09 -30.87 14.56
N LEU A 6 30.82 -30.73 14.93
CA LEU A 6 30.04 -29.79 15.75
C LEU A 6 28.66 -30.45 16.03
N PRO A 7 27.85 -29.88 16.94
CA PRO A 7 26.68 -30.53 17.54
C PRO A 7 25.33 -30.19 16.90
N GLY A 8 24.32 -31.00 17.25
CA GLY A 8 23.03 -30.53 17.77
C GLY A 8 22.11 -29.78 16.81
N VAL A 9 21.18 -30.49 16.19
CA VAL A 9 20.01 -29.92 15.53
C VAL A 9 19.01 -29.41 16.59
N HIS A 10 19.01 -28.09 16.83
CA HIS A 10 18.03 -27.42 17.68
C HIS A 10 17.04 -26.60 16.83
N LYS A 11 15.76 -27.00 16.94
CA LYS A 11 14.52 -26.21 16.91
C LYS A 11 14.37 -25.08 15.88
N LEU A 12 13.48 -25.31 14.92
CA LEU A 12 12.71 -24.26 14.24
C LEU A 12 11.65 -23.69 15.20
N ASP A 13 11.71 -22.39 15.50
CA ASP A 13 10.55 -21.55 15.74
C ASP A 13 10.90 -20.05 15.55
N ARG A 14 9.87 -19.26 15.22
CA ARG A 14 9.70 -17.79 15.32
C ARG A 14 10.26 -16.85 14.23
N THR A 15 9.31 -16.38 13.42
CA THR A 15 8.98 -14.96 13.10
C THR A 15 9.97 -13.87 13.52
N ASP A 16 10.38 -13.00 12.59
CA ASP A 16 10.01 -11.57 12.60
C ASP A 16 10.50 -10.80 11.34
N SER A 17 9.59 -9.99 10.80
CA SER A 17 9.77 -8.73 10.06
C SER A 17 11.11 -8.43 9.35
N LYS A 18 11.13 -8.62 8.03
CA LYS A 18 12.07 -7.89 7.16
C LYS A 18 11.49 -6.51 6.82
N GLN A 19 11.94 -5.53 7.60
CA GLN A 19 11.92 -4.11 7.27
C GLN A 19 12.75 -3.88 5.99
N VAL A 20 12.08 -3.57 4.88
CA VAL A 20 12.74 -3.10 3.66
C VAL A 20 13.13 -1.63 3.85
N LYS A 21 14.41 -1.41 4.17
CA LYS A 21 15.12 -0.14 4.02
C LYS A 21 15.06 0.27 2.54
N LEU A 22 14.26 1.28 2.22
CA LEU A 22 14.39 1.97 0.93
C LEU A 22 15.24 3.22 1.15
N SER A 23 16.53 3.06 0.89
CA SER A 23 17.55 4.09 0.96
C SER A 23 17.14 5.30 0.12
N GLU A 24 16.94 6.40 0.83
CA GLU A 24 16.92 7.76 0.33
C GLU A 24 18.20 8.04 -0.47
N LYS A 25 18.04 8.34 -1.76
CA LYS A 25 19.04 8.98 -2.61
C LYS A 25 18.30 9.91 -3.56
N VAL A 26 17.99 11.11 -3.11
CA VAL A 26 17.68 12.24 -3.99
C VAL A 26 18.80 13.24 -3.84
N SER A 27 19.59 13.36 -4.90
CA SER A 27 20.69 14.30 -5.03
C SER A 27 20.17 15.73 -4.89
N ILE A 28 20.67 16.42 -3.87
CA ILE A 28 20.52 17.85 -3.59
C ILE A 28 21.07 18.71 -4.74
N ALA A 29 20.20 19.10 -5.67
CA ALA A 29 20.49 20.17 -6.62
C ALA A 29 20.17 21.54 -5.98
N LYS A 30 21.23 22.27 -5.67
CA LYS A 30 21.38 23.74 -5.53
C LYS A 30 20.08 24.55 -5.37
N ALA A 31 19.84 25.01 -4.14
CA ALA A 31 18.71 25.85 -3.75
C ALA A 31 18.66 27.17 -4.52
N VAL A 32 17.65 27.32 -5.38
CA VAL A 32 17.15 28.62 -5.86
C VAL A 32 16.07 29.06 -4.86
N PRO A 33 16.10 30.29 -4.30
CA PRO A 33 15.04 30.77 -3.42
C PRO A 33 13.72 30.86 -4.19
N ILE A 34 12.78 29.99 -3.83
CA ILE A 34 11.46 29.90 -4.46
C ILE A 34 10.64 31.11 -3.98
N PRO A 35 10.01 31.90 -4.86
CA PRO A 35 9.16 33.02 -4.45
C PRO A 35 7.91 32.52 -3.68
N PRO A 36 7.41 33.27 -2.68
CA PRO A 36 6.17 32.93 -2.00
C PRO A 36 5.01 33.04 -3.00
N GLY A 37 4.50 31.89 -3.45
CA GLY A 37 3.42 31.81 -4.44
C GLY A 37 3.60 30.72 -5.50
N VAL A 38 4.76 30.07 -5.57
CA VAL A 38 5.00 28.96 -6.51
C VAL A 38 5.09 27.65 -5.75
N SER A 39 3.96 26.96 -5.63
CA SER A 39 3.93 25.56 -5.21
C SER A 39 4.54 24.72 -6.33
N LEU A 40 5.72 24.12 -6.08
CA LEU A 40 6.28 23.08 -6.93
C LEU A 40 5.30 21.90 -6.95
N SER A 41 4.42 21.86 -7.94
CA SER A 41 3.44 20.80 -8.17
C SER A 41 4.09 19.53 -8.71
N GLY A 42 5.16 19.06 -8.06
CA GLY A 42 5.51 17.65 -8.10
C GLY A 42 4.41 16.91 -7.36
N ILE A 43 3.77 15.93 -7.98
CA ILE A 43 2.75 15.11 -7.32
C ILE A 43 3.39 14.51 -6.06
N HIS A 44 3.07 15.08 -4.90
CA HIS A 44 3.52 14.56 -3.62
C HIS A 44 3.02 13.12 -3.53
N SER A 45 3.92 12.19 -3.24
CA SER A 45 3.56 10.79 -3.08
C SER A 45 2.61 10.64 -1.89
N GLN A 46 1.30 10.61 -2.16
CA GLN A 46 0.28 10.36 -1.16
C GLN A 46 0.23 8.88 -0.78
N HIS A 47 0.02 8.65 0.51
CA HIS A 47 -0.12 7.33 1.12
C HIS A 47 -1.32 7.34 2.07
N ARG A 48 -2.17 6.31 2.00
CA ARG A 48 -3.32 6.16 2.89
C ARG A 48 -3.49 4.73 3.35
N PHE A 49 -3.98 4.59 4.57
CA PHE A 49 -4.23 3.30 5.21
C PHE A 49 -5.72 3.17 5.52
N VAL A 50 -6.28 2.00 5.20
CA VAL A 50 -7.66 1.65 5.54
C VAL A 50 -7.65 0.46 6.48
N PRO A 51 -8.09 0.61 7.74
CA PRO A 51 -8.20 -0.50 8.67
C PRO A 51 -9.30 -1.47 8.25
N VAL A 52 -9.02 -2.76 8.41
CA VAL A 52 -9.94 -3.86 8.14
C VAL A 52 -10.24 -4.56 9.47
N PRO A 53 -11.50 -4.67 9.91
CA PRO A 53 -11.85 -5.44 11.10
C PRO A 53 -11.40 -6.90 10.94
N THR A 54 -10.88 -7.50 12.01
CA THR A 54 -10.30 -8.87 11.99
C THR A 54 -11.26 -9.90 11.40
N ILE A 55 -12.55 -9.82 11.71
CA ILE A 55 -13.59 -10.71 11.18
C ILE A 55 -13.76 -10.61 9.66
N ARG A 56 -13.43 -9.47 9.06
CA ARG A 56 -13.55 -9.19 7.62
C ARG A 56 -12.27 -9.48 6.84
N VAL A 57 -11.12 -9.64 7.50
CA VAL A 57 -9.84 -9.93 6.86
C VAL A 57 -9.93 -11.17 5.96
N GLY A 58 -10.63 -12.22 6.40
CA GLY A 58 -10.85 -13.43 5.60
C GLY A 58 -11.61 -13.17 4.29
N VAL A 59 -12.65 -12.33 4.35
CA VAL A 59 -13.46 -11.94 3.17
C VAL A 59 -12.63 -11.08 2.22
N VAL A 60 -11.93 -10.07 2.74
CA VAL A 60 -11.07 -9.20 1.93
C VAL A 60 -9.95 -10.00 1.25
N LYS A 61 -9.35 -10.97 1.96
CA LYS A 61 -8.33 -11.86 1.41
C LYS A 61 -8.89 -12.73 0.27
N LYS A 62 -10.07 -13.33 0.46
CA LYS A 62 -10.73 -14.18 -0.56
C LYS A 62 -11.01 -13.40 -1.84
N HIS A 63 -11.40 -12.14 -1.71
CA HIS A 63 -11.79 -11.27 -2.82
C HIS A 63 -10.71 -10.28 -3.26
N TRP A 64 -9.47 -10.44 -2.76
CA TRP A 64 -8.39 -9.47 -2.96
C TRP A 64 -8.10 -9.16 -4.43
N ALA A 65 -8.15 -10.17 -5.30
CA ALA A 65 -7.94 -9.98 -6.74
C ALA A 65 -9.00 -9.04 -7.36
N GLY A 66 -10.24 -9.09 -6.87
CA GLY A 66 -11.32 -8.20 -7.30
C GLY A 66 -11.21 -6.78 -6.76
N ILE A 67 -10.48 -6.58 -5.65
CA ILE A 67 -10.26 -5.27 -5.01
C ILE A 67 -9.02 -4.59 -5.60
N SER A 68 -7.89 -5.30 -5.68
CA SER A 68 -6.60 -4.76 -6.10
C SER A 68 -6.54 -4.42 -7.59
N LYS A 69 -7.13 -5.26 -8.45
CA LYS A 69 -7.12 -5.09 -9.90
C LYS A 69 -7.74 -3.76 -10.36
N PRO A 70 -8.98 -3.39 -9.98
CA PRO A 70 -9.55 -2.12 -10.42
C PRO A 70 -8.80 -0.91 -9.88
N LEU A 71 -8.27 -0.96 -8.65
CA LEU A 71 -7.45 0.13 -8.09
C LEU A 71 -6.15 0.35 -8.87
N ALA A 72 -5.46 -0.72 -9.23
CA ALA A 72 -4.23 -0.64 -10.04
C ALA A 72 -4.52 -0.24 -11.49
N GLN A 73 -5.63 -0.70 -12.07
CA GLN A 73 -5.95 -0.46 -13.47
C GLN A 73 -6.54 0.93 -13.72
N HIS A 74 -7.52 1.36 -12.93
CA HIS A 74 -8.25 2.60 -13.14
C HIS A 74 -7.53 3.79 -12.50
N LEU A 75 -7.13 3.66 -11.22
CA LEU A 75 -6.52 4.75 -10.46
C LEU A 75 -4.98 4.75 -10.49
N LYS A 76 -4.36 3.73 -11.09
CA LYS A 76 -2.89 3.56 -11.14
C LYS A 76 -2.25 3.64 -9.76
N LEU A 77 -2.87 3.04 -8.75
CA LEU A 77 -2.35 3.01 -7.38
C LEU A 77 -1.55 1.73 -7.12
N GLN A 78 -0.52 1.87 -6.29
CA GLN A 78 0.13 0.73 -5.66
C GLN A 78 -0.68 0.33 -4.43
N VAL A 79 -1.17 -0.90 -4.40
CA VAL A 79 -2.05 -1.39 -3.33
C VAL A 79 -1.46 -2.64 -2.71
N ARG A 80 -1.45 -2.70 -1.37
CA ARG A 80 -0.97 -3.84 -0.61
C ARG A 80 -1.86 -4.12 0.58
N MET A 81 -2.05 -5.40 0.89
CA MET A 81 -2.75 -5.82 2.11
C MET A 81 -1.71 -6.23 3.16
N ASN A 82 -1.75 -5.59 4.32
CA ASN A 82 -0.99 -5.99 5.50
C ASN A 82 -1.87 -6.84 6.42
N LEU A 83 -1.65 -8.15 6.41
CA LEU A 83 -2.43 -9.08 7.24
C LEU A 83 -2.06 -9.02 8.73
N GLN A 84 -0.85 -8.60 9.08
CA GLN A 84 -0.45 -8.48 10.49
C GLN A 84 -1.12 -7.28 11.16
N ALA A 85 -1.12 -6.12 10.49
CA ALA A 85 -1.81 -4.93 10.97
C ALA A 85 -3.31 -4.92 10.68
N SER A 86 -3.81 -5.87 9.87
CA SER A 86 -5.18 -5.88 9.33
C SER A 86 -5.53 -4.56 8.65
N GLN A 87 -4.65 -4.10 7.75
CA GLN A 87 -4.81 -2.83 7.04
C GLN A 87 -4.56 -3.00 5.54
N VAL A 88 -5.21 -2.16 4.73
CA VAL A 88 -4.92 -2.00 3.30
C VAL A 88 -4.17 -0.69 3.10
N GLU A 89 -3.05 -0.78 2.41
CA GLU A 89 -2.12 0.31 2.12
C GLU A 89 -2.33 0.75 0.66
N LEU A 90 -2.52 2.05 0.45
CA LEU A 90 -2.79 2.68 -0.85
C LEU A 90 -1.78 3.79 -1.12
N ARG A 91 -0.93 3.63 -2.13
CA ARG A 91 0.14 4.56 -2.46
C ARG A 91 0.04 5.03 -3.90
N THR A 92 0.23 6.32 -4.13
CA THR A 92 0.40 6.88 -5.49
C THR A 92 1.73 6.45 -6.12
N CYS A 93 1.77 6.38 -7.44
CA CYS A 93 2.99 6.15 -8.20
C CYS A 93 3.10 7.16 -9.34
N GLY A 94 4.23 7.19 -10.06
CA GLY A 94 4.42 8.14 -11.18
C GLY A 94 3.43 7.99 -12.34
N LEU A 95 2.62 6.93 -12.36
CA LEU A 95 1.52 6.73 -13.32
C LEU A 95 0.19 7.32 -12.84
N THR A 96 0.07 7.63 -11.55
CA THR A 96 -1.12 8.25 -10.98
C THR A 96 -1.18 9.72 -11.42
N ARG A 97 -2.24 10.08 -12.16
CA ARG A 97 -2.45 11.44 -12.66
C ARG A 97 -3.24 12.30 -11.68
N ASP A 98 -4.14 11.67 -10.93
CA ASP A 98 -5.11 12.38 -10.10
C ASP A 98 -4.69 12.39 -8.63
N ALA A 99 -4.69 13.58 -8.02
CA ALA A 99 -4.40 13.75 -6.60
C ALA A 99 -5.46 13.07 -5.71
N SER A 100 -6.72 13.06 -6.16
CA SER A 100 -7.85 12.43 -5.45
C SER A 100 -7.95 10.91 -5.65
N ALA A 101 -7.02 10.29 -6.39
CA ALA A 101 -7.04 8.85 -6.62
C ALA A 101 -6.96 8.05 -5.32
N VAL A 102 -6.09 8.46 -4.39
CA VAL A 102 -5.90 7.76 -3.11
C VAL A 102 -7.15 7.82 -2.23
N ASP A 103 -7.81 8.98 -2.16
CA ASP A 103 -9.02 9.13 -1.37
C ASP A 103 -10.17 8.30 -1.94
N ARG A 104 -10.39 8.35 -3.26
CA ARG A 104 -11.38 7.48 -3.94
C ARG A 104 -11.08 5.99 -3.75
N GLY A 105 -9.82 5.60 -3.87
CA GLY A 105 -9.38 4.24 -3.60
C GLY A 105 -9.65 3.82 -2.16
N ALA A 106 -9.48 4.72 -1.20
CA ALA A 106 -9.78 4.47 0.20
C ALA A 106 -11.28 4.31 0.44
N ASP A 107 -12.13 5.12 -0.20
CA ASP A 107 -13.59 4.97 -0.15
C ASP A 107 -14.08 3.66 -0.76
N PHE A 108 -13.51 3.25 -1.88
CA PHE A 108 -13.78 1.92 -2.46
C PHE A 108 -13.43 0.78 -1.50
N VAL A 109 -12.24 0.80 -0.89
CA VAL A 109 -11.83 -0.23 0.08
C VAL A 109 -12.73 -0.20 1.31
N LYS A 110 -13.04 0.98 1.85
CA LYS A 110 -13.96 1.15 2.98
C LYS A 110 -15.33 0.53 2.67
N ALA A 111 -15.90 0.76 1.50
CA ALA A 111 -17.18 0.19 1.08
C ALA A 111 -17.15 -1.36 1.13
N VAL A 112 -16.11 -1.98 0.56
CA VAL A 112 -15.95 -3.44 0.59
C VAL A 112 -15.76 -3.96 2.03
N VAL A 113 -15.05 -3.20 2.87
CA VAL A 113 -14.83 -3.56 4.28
C VAL A 113 -16.11 -3.52 5.09
N ILE A 114 -17.02 -2.56 4.85
CA ILE A 114 -18.29 -2.46 5.60
C ILE A 114 -19.32 -3.50 5.15
N GLY A 115 -19.31 -3.95 3.90
CA GLY A 115 -20.35 -4.92 3.45
C GLY A 115 -20.72 -4.84 1.99
N PHE A 116 -20.26 -3.82 1.27
CA PHE A 116 -20.71 -3.59 -0.09
C PHE A 116 -20.12 -4.63 -1.02
N THR A 117 -20.91 -4.98 -2.03
CA THR A 117 -20.41 -5.86 -3.09
C THR A 117 -19.33 -5.12 -3.88
N ILE A 118 -18.35 -5.86 -4.40
CA ILE A 118 -17.26 -5.27 -5.18
C ILE A 118 -17.83 -4.54 -6.40
N GLN A 119 -18.84 -5.12 -7.06
CA GLN A 119 -19.46 -4.54 -8.24
C GLN A 119 -20.15 -3.20 -7.94
N ASP A 120 -20.82 -3.08 -6.80
CA ASP A 120 -21.44 -1.84 -6.38
C ASP A 120 -20.39 -0.78 -6.01
N ALA A 121 -19.36 -1.18 -5.26
CA ALA A 121 -18.26 -0.29 -4.88
C ALA A 121 -17.49 0.24 -6.10
N LEU A 122 -17.38 -0.51 -7.21
CA LEU A 122 -16.74 -0.05 -8.46
C LEU A 122 -17.37 1.23 -9.01
N SER A 123 -18.64 1.51 -8.70
CA SER A 123 -19.32 2.74 -9.09
C SER A 123 -18.59 3.98 -8.57
N LEU A 124 -18.00 3.91 -7.38
CA LEU A 124 -17.19 4.98 -6.78
C LEU A 124 -15.93 5.31 -7.60
N LEU A 125 -15.47 4.37 -8.43
CA LEU A 125 -14.30 4.53 -9.29
C LEU A 125 -14.65 5.04 -10.70
N ARG A 126 -15.93 5.04 -11.08
CA ARG A 126 -16.42 5.42 -12.42
C ARG A 126 -16.95 6.85 -12.52
N LEU A 127 -17.22 7.49 -11.38
CA LEU A 127 -17.95 8.76 -11.27
C LEU A 127 -17.10 10.03 -11.50
N ASP A 128 -15.96 9.93 -12.20
CA ASP A 128 -14.99 11.03 -12.37
C ASP A 128 -14.46 11.08 -13.81
#